data_AF-A0A8T2V0E6-F1
#
_entry.id   AF-A0A8T2V0E6-F1
#
_cell.length_a   1.000
_cell.length_b   1.000
_cell.length_c   1.000
_cell.angle_alpha   90.00
_cell.angle_beta   90.00
_cell.angle_gamma   90.00
#
_symmetry.space_group_name_H-M   'P 1'
#
loop_
_entity.id
_entity.type
_entity.pdbx_description
1 polymer ?
#
loop_
_entity_poly.entity_id
_entity_poly.type
_entity_poly.pdbx_seq_one_letter_code
_entity_poly.pdbx_strand_id
1 'polypeptide(L)'
;MLARRLELLTEVERLARTLQIPDDVGYTCETAAHFWLLHVYSRWEEFIASCESAPGTPGIVRDKFPFKEFFSNTPEPVFSGESFERDMRAAKGCFRHLTTMFQELEECLAFELLKSTADRANYLMTKQAKIVAMTCTHAALKRKDFLRLGFKFDNLLMEESAQILEIETFIPMLLQRQEDGLSRLKRCILIGDHHQLPPVVKNMAFQKYSHMDQSLFTRFVRLGVPYVELNAQGRARPSIAKLYNWRYRDLGDLPFVKEDERFHLANAGFAHEYQFIDVPDYEGRGESEPSKWFYQNLGEAEYVVSVYQYMRLLGYPASKISILSTYNGQKHLIRDVVEKRCAGHPWFGRPSKVATVDKFQGQQNDYILLSLVRTRMVGHLRDVRRLVVAMSRARLGLYVFGRRSLFEQCYELQPTFLQLLQRPDKLALVLDEYSHPTHRRVEDIGRAQLVGGLEHMAYIVSEMFSKCIHMQSVS
;
A
#
# COMPACT_ATOMS: atom_id res chain seq x y z
N MET A 1 -12.22 22.73 -2.42
CA MET A 1 -12.11 24.13 -2.87
C MET A 1 -13.46 24.78 -3.09
N LEU A 2 -14.28 24.41 -4.09
CA LEU A 2 -15.57 25.11 -4.33
C LEU A 2 -16.57 25.02 -3.15
N ALA A 3 -16.78 23.82 -2.57
CA ALA A 3 -17.61 23.67 -1.38
C ALA A 3 -17.02 24.41 -0.17
N ARG A 4 -15.71 24.24 0.06
CA ARG A 4 -14.96 24.92 1.12
C ARG A 4 -15.07 26.45 1.03
N ARG A 5 -15.03 27.02 -0.18
CA ARG A 5 -15.23 28.46 -0.41
C ARG A 5 -16.60 28.90 0.11
N LEU A 6 -17.66 28.16 -0.17
CA LEU A 6 -19.01 28.51 0.30
C LEU A 6 -19.08 28.47 1.83
N GLU A 7 -18.52 27.43 2.46
CA GLU A 7 -18.42 27.34 3.93
C GLU A 7 -17.69 28.54 4.52
N LEU A 8 -16.53 28.90 3.97
CA LEU A 8 -15.73 30.02 4.45
C LEU A 8 -16.44 31.37 4.26
N LEU A 9 -17.16 31.57 3.15
CA LEU A 9 -17.95 32.79 2.93
C LEU A 9 -19.12 32.88 3.92
N THR A 10 -19.75 31.77 4.27
CA THR A 10 -20.76 31.74 5.35
C THR A 10 -20.15 32.10 6.71
N GLU A 11 -18.92 31.69 7.01
CA GLU A 11 -18.22 32.14 8.21
C GLU A 11 -17.87 33.64 8.17
N VAL A 12 -17.53 34.20 7.01
CA VAL A 12 -17.34 35.65 6.85
C VAL A 12 -18.63 36.42 7.09
N GLU A 13 -19.76 35.97 6.55
CA GLU A 13 -21.09 36.54 6.84
C GLU A 13 -21.41 36.48 8.33
N ARG A 14 -21.11 35.35 8.98
CA ARG A 14 -21.30 35.20 10.42
C ARG A 14 -20.43 36.19 11.20
N LEU A 15 -19.17 36.35 10.81
CA LEU A 15 -18.25 37.32 11.42
C LEU A 15 -18.75 38.75 11.24
N ALA A 16 -19.20 39.12 10.04
CA ALA A 16 -19.79 40.43 9.75
C ALA A 16 -20.98 40.75 10.65
N ARG A 17 -21.91 39.79 10.82
CA ARG A 17 -23.05 39.91 11.73
C ARG A 17 -22.63 40.11 13.18
N THR A 18 -21.64 39.35 13.66
CA THR A 18 -21.12 39.52 15.03
C THR A 18 -20.37 40.84 15.24
N LEU A 19 -19.86 41.46 14.17
CA LEU A 19 -19.24 42.78 14.22
C LEU A 19 -20.22 43.92 13.96
N GLN A 20 -21.53 43.61 13.80
CA GLN A 20 -22.60 44.57 13.54
C GLN A 20 -22.36 45.43 12.28
N ILE A 21 -21.74 44.84 11.26
CA ILE A 21 -21.51 45.49 9.97
C ILE A 21 -22.77 45.28 9.11
N PRO A 22 -23.31 46.33 8.46
CA PRO A 22 -24.48 46.20 7.59
C PRO A 22 -24.22 45.23 6.43
N ASP A 23 -25.05 44.19 6.30
CA ASP A 23 -24.97 43.19 5.22
C ASP A 23 -26.09 43.44 4.19
N ASP A 24 -25.79 44.23 3.14
CA ASP A 24 -26.73 44.45 2.03
C ASP A 24 -26.52 43.47 0.86
N VAL A 25 -25.37 42.77 0.80
CA VAL A 25 -24.99 41.86 -0.29
C VAL A 25 -24.14 40.69 0.25
N GLY A 26 -24.27 39.49 -0.33
CA GLY A 26 -23.44 38.33 0.04
C GLY A 26 -21.96 38.50 -0.35
N TYR A 27 -21.05 37.92 0.44
CA TYR A 27 -19.60 38.03 0.21
C TYR A 27 -19.10 37.15 -0.94
N THR A 28 -18.05 37.65 -1.60
CA THR A 28 -17.17 36.97 -2.56
C THR A 28 -15.76 36.87 -1.98
N CYS A 29 -14.86 36.09 -2.58
CA CYS A 29 -13.46 36.05 -2.15
C CYS A 29 -12.81 37.45 -2.16
N GLU A 30 -13.15 38.28 -3.14
CA GLU A 30 -12.65 39.66 -3.26
C GLU A 30 -13.17 40.58 -2.16
N THR A 31 -14.49 40.60 -1.94
CA THR A 31 -15.10 41.43 -0.88
C THR A 31 -14.73 40.94 0.52
N ALA A 32 -14.50 39.64 0.70
CA ALA A 32 -13.94 39.09 1.94
C ALA A 32 -12.50 39.58 2.20
N ALA A 33 -11.67 39.77 1.18
CA ALA A 33 -10.34 40.33 1.34
C ALA A 33 -10.40 41.81 1.79
N HIS A 34 -11.33 42.59 1.24
CA HIS A 34 -11.58 43.96 1.73
C HIS A 34 -12.09 43.97 3.18
N PHE A 35 -13.01 43.07 3.51
CA PHE A 35 -13.52 42.90 4.88
C PHE A 35 -12.40 42.55 5.86
N TRP A 36 -11.49 41.65 5.48
CA TRP A 36 -10.32 41.30 6.30
C TRP A 36 -9.50 42.54 6.68
N LEU A 37 -9.10 43.34 5.69
CA LEU A 37 -8.26 44.52 5.93
C LEU A 37 -8.99 45.61 6.72
N LEU A 38 -10.22 45.95 6.32
CA LEU A 38 -10.96 47.09 6.87
C LEU A 38 -11.56 46.81 8.24
N HIS A 39 -11.96 45.58 8.51
CA HIS A 39 -12.78 45.26 9.67
C HIS A 39 -12.18 44.25 10.63
N VAL A 40 -11.37 43.30 10.16
CA VAL A 40 -10.78 42.28 11.04
C VAL A 40 -9.39 42.73 11.48
N TYR A 41 -8.51 43.04 10.54
CA TYR A 41 -7.13 43.39 10.81
C TYR A 41 -6.99 44.71 11.59
N SER A 42 -7.74 45.76 11.21
CA SER A 42 -7.80 47.04 11.92
C SER A 42 -8.18 46.89 13.40
N ARG A 43 -9.26 46.15 13.70
CA ARG A 43 -9.71 45.88 15.07
C ARG A 43 -8.70 45.06 15.87
N TRP A 44 -7.97 44.17 15.22
CA TRP A 44 -6.90 43.43 15.87
C TRP A 44 -5.72 44.33 16.27
N GLU A 45 -5.31 45.25 15.39
CA GLU A 45 -4.25 46.22 15.71
C GLU A 45 -4.65 47.14 16.88
N GLU A 46 -5.88 47.64 16.89
CA GLU A 46 -6.44 48.43 17.99
C GLU A 46 -6.45 47.64 19.32
N PHE A 47 -6.85 46.37 19.26
CA PHE A 47 -6.84 45.47 20.42
C PHE A 47 -5.42 45.25 20.97
N ILE A 48 -4.44 45.00 20.10
CA ILE A 48 -3.04 44.80 20.50
C ILE A 48 -2.48 46.09 21.14
N ALA A 49 -2.65 47.24 20.48
CA ALA A 49 -2.23 48.53 21.03
C ALA A 49 -2.88 48.82 22.40
N SER A 50 -4.16 48.45 22.56
CA SER A 50 -4.85 48.60 23.83
C SER A 50 -4.36 47.63 24.92
N CYS A 51 -3.85 46.45 24.57
CA CYS A 51 -3.28 45.52 25.55
C CYS A 51 -1.86 45.91 25.95
N GLU A 52 -1.09 46.50 25.02
CA GLU A 52 0.28 46.97 25.26
C GLU A 52 0.35 48.25 26.10
N SER A 53 -0.67 49.10 26.03
CA SER A 53 -0.76 50.34 26.83
C SER A 53 -1.14 50.13 28.30
N ALA A 54 -1.63 48.95 28.68
CA ALA A 54 -1.99 48.63 30.07
C ALA A 54 -1.66 47.16 30.43
N PRO A 55 -0.35 46.79 30.44
CA PRO A 55 0.07 45.44 30.74
C PRO A 55 -0.22 45.10 32.21
N GLY A 56 -0.95 44.00 32.44
CA GLY A 56 -1.19 43.46 33.78
C GLY A 56 -2.56 43.74 34.40
N THR A 57 -3.46 44.46 33.72
CA THR A 57 -4.85 44.61 34.18
C THR A 57 -5.60 43.27 34.04
N PRO A 58 -6.11 42.66 35.13
CA PRO A 58 -6.84 41.40 35.06
C PRO A 58 -8.08 41.53 34.16
N GLY A 59 -8.28 40.58 33.24
CA GLY A 59 -9.46 40.56 32.36
C GLY A 59 -9.41 41.50 31.14
N ILE A 60 -8.39 42.37 30.98
CA ILE A 60 -8.32 43.32 29.86
C ILE A 60 -8.37 42.63 28.49
N VAL A 61 -7.74 41.47 28.37
CA VAL A 61 -7.72 40.67 27.13
C VAL A 61 -9.13 40.19 26.79
N ARG A 62 -9.84 39.61 27.76
CA ARG A 62 -11.21 39.12 27.59
C ARG A 62 -12.17 40.27 27.24
N ASP A 63 -12.04 41.39 27.93
CA ASP A 63 -13.02 42.48 27.85
C ASP A 63 -12.85 43.29 26.56
N LYS A 64 -11.62 43.45 26.07
CA LYS A 64 -11.32 44.19 24.84
C LYS A 64 -11.21 43.34 23.58
N PHE A 65 -11.28 42.01 23.67
CA PHE A 65 -11.15 41.14 22.49
C PHE A 65 -12.30 41.38 21.49
N PRO A 66 -11.99 41.78 20.24
CA PRO A 66 -13.01 42.27 19.30
C PRO A 66 -13.88 41.17 18.69
N PHE A 67 -13.47 39.90 18.78
CA PHE A 67 -14.16 38.78 18.11
C PHE A 67 -14.87 37.84 19.09
N LYS A 68 -15.18 38.29 20.31
CA LYS A 68 -15.75 37.46 21.39
C LYS A 68 -17.03 36.73 20.97
N GLU A 69 -17.93 37.41 20.26
CA GLU A 69 -19.21 36.85 19.82
C GLU A 69 -19.03 35.81 18.71
N PHE A 70 -18.07 36.02 17.81
CA PHE A 70 -17.74 35.06 16.76
C PHE A 70 -17.25 33.73 17.33
N PHE A 71 -16.48 33.76 18.43
CA PHE A 71 -15.99 32.56 19.10
C PHE A 71 -16.90 32.06 20.24
N SER A 72 -18.12 32.60 20.39
CA SER A 72 -19.05 32.16 21.45
C SER A 72 -19.55 30.71 21.28
N ASN A 73 -19.45 30.15 20.08
CA ASN A 73 -19.85 28.78 19.76
C ASN A 73 -18.80 27.73 20.19
N THR A 74 -17.69 28.12 20.82
CA THR A 74 -16.70 27.16 21.32
C THR A 74 -17.23 26.42 22.55
N PRO A 75 -16.94 25.11 22.71
CA PRO A 75 -17.45 24.31 23.83
C PRO A 75 -16.93 24.78 25.19
N GLU A 76 -15.78 25.45 25.22
CA GLU A 76 -15.20 26.05 26.41
C GLU A 76 -15.04 27.57 26.22
N PRO A 77 -15.11 28.36 27.29
CA PRO A 77 -14.84 29.80 27.22
C PRO A 77 -13.39 30.04 26.78
N VAL A 78 -13.21 30.86 25.74
CA VAL A 78 -11.91 31.17 25.14
C VAL A 78 -10.92 31.79 26.13
N PHE A 79 -11.43 32.57 27.09
CA PHE A 79 -10.62 33.31 28.05
C PHE A 79 -10.92 32.85 29.47
N SER A 80 -9.86 32.63 30.24
CA SER A 80 -9.92 32.21 31.64
C SER A 80 -10.05 33.40 32.60
N GLY A 81 -9.51 34.57 32.24
CA GLY A 81 -9.45 35.74 33.12
C GLY A 81 -8.40 35.65 34.23
N GLU A 82 -7.70 34.52 34.35
CA GLU A 82 -6.76 34.22 35.44
C GLU A 82 -5.35 34.75 35.16
N SER A 83 -4.92 34.73 33.89
CA SER A 83 -3.57 35.12 33.47
C SER A 83 -3.59 35.85 32.15
N PHE A 84 -3.00 37.04 32.13
CA PHE A 84 -2.81 37.84 30.92
C PHE A 84 -2.09 37.06 29.82
N GLU A 85 -1.04 36.31 30.16
CA GLU A 85 -0.27 35.54 29.17
C GLU A 85 -1.08 34.41 28.54
N ARG A 86 -1.87 33.70 29.36
CA ARG A 86 -2.74 32.62 28.90
C ARG A 86 -3.83 33.15 27.97
N ASP A 87 -4.51 34.21 28.39
CA ASP A 87 -5.58 34.82 27.60
C ASP A 87 -5.04 35.47 26.33
N MET A 88 -3.87 36.11 26.37
CA MET A 88 -3.22 36.68 25.18
C MET A 88 -2.81 35.59 24.19
N ARG A 89 -2.36 34.42 24.67
CA ARG A 89 -2.08 33.25 23.82
C ARG A 89 -3.35 32.74 23.15
N ALA A 90 -4.47 32.68 23.89
CA ALA A 90 -5.77 32.32 23.34
C ALA A 90 -6.25 33.32 22.27
N ALA A 91 -6.16 34.63 22.54
CA ALA A 91 -6.51 35.68 21.58
C ALA A 91 -5.69 35.56 20.28
N LYS A 92 -4.37 35.35 20.39
CA LYS A 92 -3.49 35.09 19.23
C LYS A 92 -3.86 33.81 18.48
N GLY A 93 -4.32 32.78 19.18
CA GLY A 93 -4.84 31.54 18.58
C GLY A 93 -6.11 31.79 17.75
N CYS A 94 -7.08 32.52 18.31
CA CYS A 94 -8.28 32.95 17.61
C CYS A 94 -7.95 33.80 16.37
N PHE A 95 -7.03 34.74 16.48
CA PHE A 95 -6.62 35.56 15.34
C PHE A 95 -5.90 34.75 14.25
N ARG A 96 -5.08 33.75 14.62
CA ARG A 96 -4.50 32.81 13.66
C ARG A 96 -5.58 32.02 12.92
N HIS A 97 -6.64 31.58 13.62
CA HIS A 97 -7.76 30.90 12.97
C HIS A 97 -8.43 31.79 11.91
N LEU A 98 -8.72 33.05 12.23
CA LEU A 98 -9.24 34.01 11.26
C LEU A 98 -8.25 34.24 10.11
N THR A 99 -6.97 34.40 10.41
CA THR A 99 -5.92 34.57 9.38
C THR A 99 -5.90 33.40 8.40
N THR A 100 -5.96 32.16 8.91
CA THR A 100 -6.02 30.96 8.06
C THR A 100 -7.30 30.91 7.22
N MET A 101 -8.46 31.27 7.79
CA MET A 101 -9.73 31.33 7.07
C MET A 101 -9.68 32.29 5.88
N PHE A 102 -9.16 33.51 6.07
CA PHE A 102 -9.05 34.50 4.99
C PHE A 102 -7.94 34.16 3.98
N GLN A 103 -6.83 33.56 4.41
CA GLN A 103 -5.82 33.00 3.50
C GLN A 103 -6.40 31.90 2.60
N GLU A 104 -7.19 30.97 3.17
CA GLU A 104 -7.89 29.94 2.37
C GLU A 104 -8.88 30.56 1.36
N LEU A 105 -9.56 31.66 1.72
CA LEU A 105 -10.44 32.39 0.81
C LEU A 105 -9.69 33.08 -0.31
N GLU A 106 -8.53 33.68 -0.02
CA GLU A 106 -7.65 34.29 -1.02
C GLU A 106 -7.16 33.23 -2.02
N GLU A 107 -6.76 32.06 -1.55
CA GLU A 107 -6.42 30.91 -2.39
C GLU A 107 -7.61 30.41 -3.23
N CYS A 108 -8.85 30.64 -2.76
CA CYS A 108 -10.07 30.31 -3.49
C CYS A 108 -10.45 31.34 -4.58
N LEU A 109 -9.88 32.56 -4.56
CA LEU A 109 -10.21 33.63 -5.50
C LEU A 109 -10.05 33.22 -6.97
N ALA A 110 -8.98 32.47 -7.28
CA ALA A 110 -8.74 31.97 -8.63
C ALA A 110 -9.88 31.09 -9.17
N PHE A 111 -10.65 30.42 -8.31
CA PHE A 111 -11.77 29.57 -8.73
C PHE A 111 -13.03 30.37 -9.08
N GLU A 112 -13.15 31.61 -8.59
CA GLU A 112 -14.18 32.55 -9.03
C GLU A 112 -13.87 33.08 -10.43
N LEU A 113 -12.61 33.42 -10.66
CA LEU A 113 -12.13 34.00 -11.93
C LEU A 113 -12.10 32.95 -13.06
N LEU A 114 -11.65 31.74 -12.75
CA LEU A 114 -11.53 30.65 -13.73
C LEU A 114 -12.85 29.90 -13.85
N LYS A 115 -13.48 29.97 -15.03
CA LYS A 115 -14.78 29.32 -15.29
C LYS A 115 -14.68 27.85 -15.65
N SER A 116 -13.66 27.47 -16.44
CA SER A 116 -13.55 26.10 -16.93
C SER A 116 -12.95 25.17 -15.87
N THR A 117 -13.43 23.93 -15.81
CA THR A 117 -12.85 22.89 -14.93
C THR A 117 -11.37 22.63 -15.25
N ALA A 118 -10.98 22.74 -16.53
CA ALA A 118 -9.60 22.56 -16.96
C ALA A 118 -8.69 23.65 -16.40
N ASP A 119 -9.10 24.92 -16.47
CA ASP A 119 -8.29 26.03 -15.96
C ASP A 119 -8.16 25.98 -14.45
N ARG A 120 -9.24 25.63 -13.74
CA ARG A 120 -9.22 25.40 -12.29
C ARG A 120 -8.24 24.29 -11.91
N ALA A 121 -8.22 23.18 -12.64
CA ALA A 121 -7.28 22.09 -12.42
C ALA A 121 -5.82 22.50 -12.72
N ASN A 122 -5.60 23.28 -13.78
CA ASN A 122 -4.28 23.80 -14.13
C ASN A 122 -3.75 24.77 -13.07
N TYR A 123 -4.60 25.65 -12.54
CA TYR A 123 -4.25 26.55 -11.44
C TYR A 123 -3.86 25.75 -10.19
N LEU A 124 -4.67 24.76 -9.82
CA LEU A 124 -4.36 23.86 -8.72
C LEU A 124 -2.97 23.24 -8.87
N MET A 125 -2.70 22.67 -10.03
CA MET A 125 -1.45 21.95 -10.31
C MET A 125 -0.21 22.86 -10.31
N THR A 126 -0.34 24.10 -10.80
CA THR A 126 0.81 24.99 -11.04
C THR A 126 1.09 25.98 -9.91
N LYS A 127 0.07 26.35 -9.13
CA LYS A 127 0.17 27.41 -8.13
C LYS A 127 -0.17 26.94 -6.72
N GLN A 128 -1.20 26.12 -6.57
CA GLN A 128 -1.75 25.80 -5.25
C GLN A 128 -1.16 24.52 -4.64
N ALA A 129 -1.03 23.46 -5.45
CA ALA A 129 -0.64 22.15 -4.97
C ALA A 129 0.84 22.15 -4.55
N LYS A 130 1.08 21.88 -3.26
CA LYS A 130 2.44 21.70 -2.72
C LYS A 130 2.97 20.28 -2.97
N ILE A 131 2.08 19.31 -3.16
CA ILE A 131 2.39 17.92 -3.49
C ILE A 131 1.55 17.54 -4.70
N VAL A 132 2.22 17.13 -5.77
CA VAL A 132 1.60 16.64 -7.00
C VAL A 132 2.09 15.22 -7.25
N ALA A 133 1.16 14.27 -7.26
CA ALA A 133 1.46 12.86 -7.51
C ALA A 133 0.93 12.43 -8.88
N MET A 134 1.72 11.63 -9.59
CA MET A 134 1.36 11.05 -10.88
C MET A 134 2.19 9.80 -11.16
N THR A 135 1.74 8.94 -12.08
CA THR A 135 2.54 7.80 -12.54
C THR A 135 3.63 8.27 -13.51
N CYS A 136 4.73 7.52 -13.62
CA CYS A 136 5.80 7.80 -14.61
C CYS A 136 5.26 7.80 -16.05
N THR A 137 4.30 6.92 -16.36
CA THR A 137 3.63 6.89 -17.66
C THR A 137 2.83 8.16 -17.93
N HIS A 138 2.12 8.69 -16.92
CA HIS A 138 1.40 9.94 -17.07
C HIS A 138 2.34 11.13 -17.24
N ALA A 139 3.43 11.17 -16.45
CA ALA A 139 4.49 12.16 -16.59
C ALA A 139 5.07 12.18 -18.02
N ALA A 140 5.32 11.00 -18.58
CA ALA A 140 5.81 10.86 -19.95
C ALA A 140 4.81 11.41 -20.99
N LEU A 141 3.54 11.02 -20.89
CA LEU A 141 2.49 11.46 -21.82
C LEU A 141 2.20 12.96 -21.72
N LYS A 142 2.25 13.53 -20.51
CA LYS A 142 1.87 14.92 -20.23
C LYS A 142 3.02 15.91 -20.15
N ARG A 143 4.26 15.47 -20.38
CA ARG A 143 5.46 16.32 -20.35
C ARG A 143 5.28 17.64 -21.12
N LYS A 144 4.76 17.59 -22.35
CA LYS A 144 4.54 18.79 -23.17
C LYS A 144 3.54 19.76 -22.55
N ASP A 145 2.48 19.22 -21.94
CA ASP A 145 1.46 20.02 -21.26
C ASP A 145 2.04 20.70 -20.02
N PHE A 146 2.80 19.98 -19.19
CA PHE A 146 3.50 20.56 -18.02
C PHE A 146 4.44 21.70 -18.41
N LEU A 147 5.23 21.53 -19.48
CA LEU A 147 6.13 22.57 -19.98
C LEU A 147 5.40 23.78 -20.55
N ARG A 148 4.20 23.59 -21.12
CA ARG A 148 3.35 24.69 -21.62
C ARG A 148 2.70 25.45 -20.48
N LEU A 149 2.24 24.73 -19.45
CA LEU A 149 1.61 25.29 -18.25
C LEU A 149 2.60 26.00 -17.32
N GLY A 150 3.91 25.84 -17.56
CA GLY A 150 4.93 26.41 -16.69
C GLY A 150 4.96 25.74 -15.32
N PHE A 151 4.71 24.42 -15.28
CA PHE A 151 4.81 23.64 -14.06
C PHE A 151 6.21 23.74 -13.45
N LYS A 152 6.28 23.88 -12.12
CA LYS A 152 7.53 24.05 -11.36
C LYS A 152 7.51 23.15 -10.14
N PHE A 153 8.65 22.58 -9.81
CA PHE A 153 8.85 21.78 -8.61
C PHE A 153 10.31 21.77 -8.18
N ASP A 154 10.54 21.76 -6.87
CA ASP A 154 11.88 21.77 -6.29
C ASP A 154 12.38 20.36 -5.93
N ASN A 155 11.48 19.40 -5.67
CA ASN A 155 11.85 18.07 -5.21
C ASN A 155 11.06 17.00 -5.97
N LEU A 156 11.75 15.93 -6.38
CA LEU A 156 11.17 14.74 -7.01
C LEU A 156 11.33 13.56 -6.06
N LEU A 157 10.23 12.87 -5.76
CA LEU A 157 10.22 11.59 -5.05
C LEU A 157 9.62 10.54 -5.97
N MET A 158 10.30 9.42 -6.15
CA MET A 158 9.84 8.28 -6.94
C MET A 158 9.82 7.02 -6.06
N GLU A 159 8.67 6.36 -6.02
CA GLU A 159 8.52 5.03 -5.43
C GLU A 159 8.58 3.96 -6.52
N GLU A 160 8.85 2.71 -6.13
CA GLU A 160 9.02 1.58 -7.05
C GLU A 160 10.08 1.83 -8.14
N SER A 161 11.09 2.66 -7.84
CA SER A 161 12.07 3.17 -8.82
C SER A 161 12.83 2.06 -9.56
N ALA A 162 12.96 0.88 -8.97
CA ALA A 162 13.59 -0.28 -9.60
C ALA A 162 12.73 -0.92 -10.72
N GLN A 163 11.41 -0.70 -10.72
CA GLN A 163 10.42 -1.22 -11.69
C GLN A 163 10.14 -0.24 -12.84
N ILE A 164 10.67 0.99 -12.78
CA ILE A 164 10.45 2.01 -13.80
C ILE A 164 11.55 1.91 -14.86
N LEU A 165 11.18 1.97 -16.15
CA LEU A 165 12.15 2.00 -17.23
C LEU A 165 13.09 3.19 -17.08
N GLU A 166 14.32 3.04 -17.54
CA GLU A 166 15.34 4.09 -17.42
C GLU A 166 14.86 5.45 -17.98
N ILE A 167 14.30 5.46 -19.19
CA ILE A 167 13.79 6.69 -19.80
C ILE A 167 12.59 7.29 -19.05
N GLU A 168 11.70 6.44 -18.51
CA GLU A 168 10.54 6.86 -17.74
C GLU A 168 10.91 7.37 -16.34
N THR A 169 12.11 7.04 -15.86
CA THR A 169 12.70 7.62 -14.64
C THR A 169 13.30 9.00 -14.92
N PHE A 170 13.90 9.18 -16.10
CA PHE A 170 14.55 10.43 -16.50
C PHE A 170 13.54 11.53 -16.87
N ILE A 171 12.45 11.20 -17.56
CA ILE A 171 11.45 12.18 -18.01
C ILE A 171 10.88 13.05 -16.86
N PRO A 172 10.48 12.48 -15.70
CA PRO A 172 10.00 13.24 -14.54
C PRO A 172 10.96 14.33 -14.05
N MET A 173 12.27 14.16 -14.23
CA MET A 173 13.27 15.17 -13.84
C MET A 173 13.21 16.43 -14.73
N LEU A 174 12.56 16.34 -15.89
CA LEU A 174 12.50 17.38 -16.93
C LEU A 174 11.06 17.82 -17.25
N LEU A 175 10.15 17.77 -16.26
CA LEU A 175 8.76 18.25 -16.39
C LEU A 175 8.62 19.77 -16.26
N GLN A 176 9.70 20.48 -15.96
CA GLN A 176 9.74 21.93 -15.83
C GLN A 176 10.75 22.56 -16.79
N ARG A 177 10.53 23.81 -17.16
CA ARG A 177 11.50 24.59 -17.93
C ARG A 177 12.70 24.94 -17.05
N GLN A 178 13.87 25.08 -17.66
CA GLN A 178 15.04 25.64 -17.00
C GLN A 178 14.86 27.16 -16.90
N GLU A 179 15.06 27.71 -15.70
CA GLU A 179 15.11 29.15 -15.46
C GLU A 179 16.61 29.51 -15.36
N ASP A 180 17.02 30.55 -16.08
CA ASP A 180 18.41 31.06 -16.07
C ASP A 180 19.48 30.02 -16.46
N GLY A 181 19.13 29.05 -17.30
CA GLY A 181 20.03 27.99 -17.77
C GLY A 181 20.31 26.89 -16.75
N LEU A 182 19.68 26.92 -15.57
CA LEU A 182 19.85 25.94 -14.50
C LEU A 182 18.57 25.16 -14.24
N SER A 183 18.73 23.92 -13.76
CA SER A 183 17.60 23.12 -13.28
C SER A 183 17.14 23.63 -11.91
N ARG A 184 15.85 23.85 -11.75
CA ARG A 184 15.24 24.17 -10.44
C ARG A 184 15.25 22.96 -9.47
N LEU A 185 15.44 21.75 -9.98
CA LEU A 185 15.40 20.52 -9.18
C LEU A 185 16.51 20.50 -8.11
N LYS A 186 16.13 20.50 -6.84
CA LYS A 186 17.03 20.50 -5.68
C LYS A 186 17.25 19.11 -5.08
N ARG A 187 16.23 18.27 -5.09
CA ARG A 187 16.28 16.91 -4.51
C ARG A 187 15.66 15.90 -5.46
N CYS A 188 16.31 14.75 -5.62
CA CYS A 188 15.77 13.58 -6.30
C CYS A 188 15.90 12.38 -5.36
N ILE A 189 14.77 11.91 -4.84
CA ILE A 189 14.67 10.77 -3.93
C ILE A 189 14.11 9.59 -4.71
N LEU A 190 14.92 8.56 -4.91
CA LEU A 190 14.51 7.32 -5.58
C LEU A 190 14.41 6.21 -4.54
N ILE A 191 13.19 5.72 -4.32
CA ILE A 191 12.90 4.60 -3.42
C ILE A 191 12.54 3.40 -4.31
N GLY A 192 13.24 2.29 -4.14
CA GLY A 192 13.03 1.09 -4.93
C GLY A 192 13.84 -0.09 -4.41
N ASP A 193 13.58 -1.27 -4.97
CA ASP A 193 14.27 -2.50 -4.59
C ASP A 193 14.80 -3.22 -5.83
N HIS A 194 16.11 -3.14 -6.02
CA HIS A 194 16.84 -3.76 -7.15
C HIS A 194 17.03 -5.28 -6.99
N HIS A 195 16.67 -5.84 -5.83
CA HIS A 195 16.59 -7.28 -5.59
C HIS A 195 15.20 -7.85 -5.89
N GLN A 196 14.19 -7.02 -6.19
CA GLN A 196 12.88 -7.42 -6.70
C GLN A 196 12.80 -7.28 -8.23
N LEU A 197 11.61 -7.53 -8.80
CA LEU A 197 11.43 -7.62 -10.25
C LEU A 197 11.78 -6.30 -10.97
N PRO A 198 12.41 -6.38 -12.17
CA PRO A 198 12.71 -5.23 -13.01
C PRO A 198 11.48 -4.72 -13.79
N PRO A 199 11.59 -3.61 -14.54
CA PRO A 199 10.57 -3.18 -15.49
C PRO A 199 10.23 -4.28 -16.51
N VAL A 200 8.95 -4.36 -16.89
CA VAL A 200 8.47 -5.40 -17.81
C VAL A 200 8.81 -5.04 -19.26
N VAL A 201 9.67 -5.84 -19.89
CA VAL A 201 9.98 -5.76 -21.32
C VAL A 201 9.20 -6.85 -22.08
N LYS A 202 8.27 -6.45 -22.95
CA LYS A 202 7.39 -7.40 -23.66
C LYS A 202 8.15 -8.38 -24.55
N ASN A 203 9.14 -7.88 -25.29
CA ASN A 203 9.97 -8.72 -26.14
C ASN A 203 11.27 -9.04 -25.42
N MET A 204 11.38 -10.30 -24.99
CA MET A 204 12.53 -10.83 -24.26
C MET A 204 13.86 -10.68 -25.02
N ALA A 205 13.85 -10.48 -26.34
CA ALA A 205 15.07 -10.20 -27.11
C ALA A 205 15.73 -8.88 -26.67
N PHE A 206 14.96 -7.81 -26.47
CA PHE A 206 15.51 -6.52 -26.00
C PHE A 206 16.04 -6.61 -24.57
N GLN A 207 15.42 -7.43 -23.72
CA GLN A 207 15.95 -7.73 -22.41
C GLN A 207 17.30 -8.48 -22.51
N LYS A 208 17.36 -9.54 -23.32
CA LYS A 208 18.55 -10.40 -23.43
C LYS A 208 19.75 -9.71 -24.10
N TYR A 209 19.52 -8.94 -25.17
CA TYR A 209 20.60 -8.35 -25.97
C TYR A 209 20.94 -6.91 -25.57
N SER A 210 19.96 -6.14 -25.08
CA SER A 210 20.14 -4.70 -24.80
C SER A 210 19.99 -4.34 -23.33
N HIS A 211 19.64 -5.30 -22.45
CA HIS A 211 19.36 -5.06 -21.03
C HIS A 211 18.33 -3.94 -20.82
N MET A 212 17.30 -3.89 -21.68
CA MET A 212 16.25 -2.86 -21.62
C MET A 212 15.43 -2.90 -20.32
N ASP A 213 15.49 -4.00 -19.57
CA ASP A 213 14.90 -4.17 -18.25
C ASP A 213 15.78 -3.58 -17.12
N GLN A 214 16.87 -2.90 -17.44
CA GLN A 214 17.60 -2.13 -16.44
C GLN A 214 16.89 -0.81 -16.16
N SER A 215 16.49 -0.59 -14.91
CA SER A 215 16.04 0.72 -14.42
C SER A 215 17.22 1.64 -14.10
N LEU A 216 16.99 2.95 -14.16
CA LEU A 216 17.98 3.96 -13.77
C LEU A 216 18.42 3.78 -12.31
N PHE A 217 17.49 3.39 -11.44
CA PHE A 217 17.76 3.01 -10.05
C PHE A 217 18.75 1.84 -9.94
N THR A 218 18.49 0.74 -10.65
CA THR A 218 19.39 -0.44 -10.64
C THR A 218 20.75 -0.08 -11.23
N ARG A 219 20.80 0.77 -12.25
CA ARG A 219 22.06 1.25 -12.83
C ARG A 219 22.85 2.09 -11.82
N PHE A 220 22.21 2.98 -11.06
CA PHE A 220 22.87 3.78 -10.02
C PHE A 220 23.48 2.90 -8.92
N VAL A 221 22.75 1.89 -8.45
CA VAL A 221 23.27 0.93 -7.47
C VAL A 221 24.51 0.20 -8.02
N ARG A 222 24.45 -0.27 -9.28
CA ARG A 222 25.60 -0.94 -9.94
C ARG A 222 26.81 -0.03 -10.12
N LEU A 223 26.60 1.27 -10.31
CA LEU A 223 27.67 2.26 -10.44
C LEU A 223 28.26 2.68 -9.09
N GLY A 224 27.78 2.13 -7.98
CA GLY A 224 28.30 2.43 -6.64
C GLY A 224 27.81 3.76 -6.08
N VAL A 225 26.71 4.31 -6.59
CA VAL A 225 26.05 5.48 -5.96
C VAL A 225 25.68 5.09 -4.53
N PRO A 226 26.06 5.88 -3.51
CA PRO A 226 25.74 5.56 -2.12
C PRO A 226 24.22 5.57 -1.93
N TYR A 227 23.70 4.54 -1.28
CA TYR A 227 22.28 4.40 -0.98
C TYR A 227 22.08 3.98 0.48
N VAL A 228 20.89 4.25 0.99
CA VAL A 228 20.44 3.78 2.30
C VAL A 228 19.67 2.47 2.08
N GLU A 229 20.16 1.38 2.65
CA GLU A 229 19.45 0.10 2.65
C GLU A 229 18.65 -0.02 3.95
N LEU A 230 17.33 -0.10 3.85
CA LEU A 230 16.47 -0.31 5.01
C LEU A 230 16.62 -1.75 5.49
N ASN A 231 16.86 -1.93 6.78
CA ASN A 231 17.31 -3.20 7.37
C ASN A 231 16.31 -3.83 8.35
N ALA A 232 15.07 -3.35 8.42
CA ALA A 232 14.05 -3.90 9.32
C ALA A 232 12.67 -3.97 8.64
N GLN A 233 12.12 -5.18 8.50
CA GLN A 233 10.79 -5.42 7.91
C GLN A 233 9.68 -5.45 8.99
N GLY A 234 8.47 -5.01 8.63
CA GLY A 234 7.31 -4.97 9.53
C GLY A 234 6.10 -5.82 9.11
N ARG A 235 6.18 -6.54 7.99
CA ARG A 235 4.96 -7.07 7.34
C ARG A 235 4.68 -8.54 7.62
N ALA A 236 5.73 -9.35 7.77
CA ALA A 236 5.64 -10.81 7.79
C ALA A 236 6.26 -11.40 9.06
N ARG A 237 5.98 -12.68 9.36
CA ARG A 237 6.66 -13.41 10.42
C ARG A 237 8.17 -13.48 10.16
N PRO A 238 9.03 -13.42 11.21
CA PRO A 238 10.47 -13.58 11.06
C PRO A 238 10.86 -14.88 10.35
N SER A 239 10.13 -15.97 10.60
CA SER A 239 10.40 -17.26 9.98
C SER A 239 10.15 -17.28 8.46
N ILE A 240 9.13 -16.56 7.98
CA ILE A 240 8.89 -16.34 6.54
C ILE A 240 9.92 -15.37 5.98
N ALA A 241 10.29 -14.32 6.73
CA ALA A 241 11.27 -13.33 6.30
C ALA A 241 12.65 -13.96 5.99
N LYS A 242 13.04 -15.00 6.73
CA LYS A 242 14.27 -15.78 6.47
C LYS A 242 14.35 -16.34 5.05
N LEU A 243 13.21 -16.61 4.40
CA LEU A 243 13.17 -17.16 3.04
C LEU A 243 13.69 -16.18 1.97
N TYR A 244 13.75 -14.88 2.27
CA TYR A 244 14.21 -13.84 1.33
C TYR A 244 15.23 -12.85 1.90
N ASN A 245 15.39 -12.74 3.22
CA ASN A 245 16.26 -11.74 3.83
C ASN A 245 17.75 -11.93 3.53
N TRP A 246 18.18 -13.16 3.24
CA TRP A 246 19.55 -13.51 2.81
C TRP A 246 20.01 -12.73 1.57
N ARG A 247 19.08 -12.17 0.79
CA ARG A 247 19.39 -11.39 -0.41
C ARG A 247 19.86 -9.96 -0.09
N TYR A 248 19.52 -9.47 1.11
CA TYR A 248 19.69 -8.09 1.56
C TYR A 248 20.78 -8.00 2.65
N ARG A 249 21.33 -6.82 2.87
CA ARG A 249 22.29 -6.57 3.94
C ARG A 249 21.58 -6.39 5.28
N ASP A 250 21.85 -7.30 6.21
CA ASP A 250 21.40 -7.21 7.61
C ASP A 250 19.88 -6.98 7.78
N LEU A 251 19.06 -7.51 6.87
CA LEU A 251 17.60 -7.37 6.93
C LEU A 251 17.01 -8.22 8.06
N GLY A 252 16.68 -7.55 9.17
CA GLY A 252 15.95 -8.08 10.31
C GLY A 252 14.48 -7.65 10.36
N ASP A 253 13.93 -7.63 11.58
CA ASP A 253 12.52 -7.36 11.85
C ASP A 253 12.34 -6.15 12.78
N LEU A 254 11.30 -5.35 12.55
CA LEU A 254 10.90 -4.25 13.44
C LEU A 254 10.38 -4.80 14.79
N PRO A 255 10.51 -4.03 15.89
CA PRO A 255 10.09 -4.48 17.24
C PRO A 255 8.65 -4.99 17.30
N PHE A 256 7.71 -4.31 16.65
CA PHE A 256 6.30 -4.71 16.69
C PHE A 256 6.04 -6.10 16.07
N VAL A 257 6.88 -6.58 15.14
CA VAL A 257 6.75 -7.94 14.60
C VAL A 257 7.09 -8.98 15.68
N LYS A 258 7.96 -8.62 16.62
CA LYS A 258 8.36 -9.46 17.75
C LYS A 258 7.37 -9.36 18.92
N GLU A 259 6.61 -8.27 19.02
CA GLU A 259 5.67 -8.02 20.13
C GLU A 259 4.23 -8.42 19.79
N ASP A 260 3.77 -8.21 18.56
CA ASP A 260 2.39 -8.50 18.14
C ASP A 260 2.14 -10.01 18.10
N GLU A 261 1.22 -10.46 18.96
CA GLU A 261 0.91 -11.87 19.19
C GLU A 261 0.52 -12.61 17.91
N ARG A 262 -0.07 -11.92 16.91
CA ARG A 262 -0.49 -12.56 15.66
C ARG A 262 0.68 -13.19 14.89
N PHE A 263 1.90 -12.69 15.07
CA PHE A 263 3.11 -13.24 14.42
C PHE A 263 3.68 -14.45 15.17
N HIS A 264 3.12 -14.79 16.34
CA HIS A 264 3.51 -15.92 17.19
C HIS A 264 2.45 -17.01 17.29
N LEU A 265 1.22 -16.76 16.83
CA LEU A 265 0.17 -17.78 16.73
C LEU A 265 0.34 -18.64 15.47
N ALA A 266 0.17 -19.95 15.56
CA ALA A 266 0.24 -20.85 14.42
C ALA A 266 -0.92 -20.64 13.42
N ASN A 267 -0.79 -21.23 12.25
CA ASN A 267 -1.87 -21.29 11.29
C ASN A 267 -2.74 -22.51 11.65
N ALA A 268 -3.96 -22.29 12.14
CA ALA A 268 -4.93 -23.33 12.47
C ALA A 268 -5.04 -24.41 11.38
N GLY A 269 -4.95 -25.68 11.75
CA GLY A 269 -4.98 -26.83 10.84
C GLY A 269 -3.63 -27.19 10.21
N PHE A 270 -2.59 -26.36 10.35
CA PHE A 270 -1.27 -26.60 9.76
C PHE A 270 -0.20 -26.72 10.83
N ALA A 271 0.66 -27.74 10.71
CA ALA A 271 1.78 -27.93 11.64
C ALA A 271 2.84 -26.83 11.48
N HIS A 272 2.95 -26.26 10.28
CA HIS A 272 3.97 -25.27 9.92
C HIS A 272 3.35 -24.03 9.30
N GLU A 273 3.90 -22.87 9.63
CA GLU A 273 3.52 -21.56 9.08
C GLU A 273 3.96 -21.37 7.63
N TYR A 274 5.00 -22.07 7.18
CA TYR A 274 5.31 -22.21 5.77
C TYR A 274 5.78 -23.63 5.44
N GLN A 275 5.56 -24.08 4.21
CA GLN A 275 6.01 -25.40 3.79
C GLN A 275 6.20 -25.44 2.28
N PHE A 276 7.18 -26.24 1.83
CA PHE A 276 7.25 -26.70 0.45
C PHE A 276 6.60 -28.08 0.35
N ILE A 277 5.70 -28.26 -0.61
CA ILE A 277 4.92 -29.47 -0.85
C ILE A 277 5.36 -30.02 -2.21
N ASP A 278 5.99 -31.19 -2.20
CA ASP A 278 6.32 -31.91 -3.43
C ASP A 278 5.05 -32.43 -4.09
N VAL A 279 4.90 -32.11 -5.38
CA VAL A 279 3.77 -32.55 -6.19
C VAL A 279 4.29 -33.46 -7.31
N PRO A 280 4.15 -34.79 -7.18
CA PRO A 280 4.52 -35.75 -8.23
C PRO A 280 3.56 -35.67 -9.43
N ASP A 281 3.76 -36.52 -10.42
CA ASP A 281 2.89 -36.57 -11.59
C ASP A 281 1.48 -37.00 -11.19
N TYR A 282 0.48 -36.29 -11.71
CA TYR A 282 -0.93 -36.60 -11.52
C TYR A 282 -1.50 -37.15 -12.83
N GLU A 283 -2.16 -38.31 -12.77
CA GLU A 283 -2.62 -39.04 -13.97
C GLU A 283 -1.49 -39.26 -15.00
N GLY A 284 -0.28 -39.55 -14.50
CA GLY A 284 0.93 -39.76 -15.32
C GLY A 284 1.49 -38.51 -15.98
N ARG A 285 1.07 -37.31 -15.55
CA ARG A 285 1.51 -36.03 -16.12
C ARG A 285 1.93 -35.02 -15.05
N GLY A 286 3.09 -34.40 -15.27
CA GLY A 286 3.53 -33.20 -14.55
C GLY A 286 3.08 -31.91 -15.25
N GLU A 287 4.04 -31.13 -15.76
CA GLU A 287 3.72 -29.92 -16.54
C GLU A 287 3.08 -30.25 -17.90
N SER A 288 2.08 -29.45 -18.29
CA SER A 288 1.40 -29.49 -19.58
C SER A 288 1.44 -28.11 -20.26
N GLU A 289 1.29 -28.10 -21.59
CA GLU A 289 1.35 -26.90 -22.43
C GLU A 289 0.24 -26.97 -23.49
N PRO A 290 -1.04 -26.65 -23.15
CA PRO A 290 -2.16 -26.75 -24.08
C PRO A 290 -2.03 -25.82 -25.29
N SER A 291 -1.35 -24.69 -25.11
CA SER A 291 -0.93 -23.79 -26.18
C SER A 291 0.49 -23.31 -25.90
N LYS A 292 1.19 -22.88 -26.96
CA LYS A 292 2.62 -22.53 -26.88
C LYS A 292 2.88 -21.51 -25.77
N TRP A 293 3.82 -21.81 -24.87
CA TRP A 293 4.21 -21.03 -23.69
C TRP A 293 3.14 -20.92 -22.58
N PHE A 294 2.03 -21.63 -22.69
CA PHE A 294 0.92 -21.59 -21.75
C PHE A 294 1.00 -22.73 -20.74
N TYR A 295 2.05 -22.70 -19.92
CA TYR A 295 2.37 -23.76 -18.96
C TYR A 295 1.32 -23.90 -17.85
N GLN A 296 0.97 -25.15 -17.57
CA GLN A 296 -0.01 -25.59 -16.57
C GLN A 296 0.49 -26.85 -15.84
N ASN A 297 -0.05 -27.11 -14.67
CA ASN A 297 0.14 -28.35 -13.92
C ASN A 297 -1.16 -28.64 -13.16
N LEU A 298 -1.89 -29.66 -13.62
CA LEU A 298 -3.21 -30.01 -13.09
C LEU A 298 -3.12 -30.53 -11.65
N GLY A 299 -2.12 -31.37 -11.36
CA GLY A 299 -1.89 -31.89 -10.01
C GLY A 299 -1.68 -30.77 -8.99
N GLU A 300 -0.82 -29.79 -9.32
CA GLU A 300 -0.62 -28.62 -8.47
C GLU A 300 -1.88 -27.76 -8.35
N ALA A 301 -2.62 -27.54 -9.44
CA ALA A 301 -3.82 -26.70 -9.43
C ALA A 301 -4.92 -27.29 -8.54
N GLU A 302 -5.19 -28.59 -8.68
CA GLU A 302 -6.18 -29.30 -7.86
C GLU A 302 -5.76 -29.37 -6.39
N TYR A 303 -4.46 -29.55 -6.11
CA TYR A 303 -3.96 -29.62 -4.73
C TYR A 303 -4.07 -28.26 -4.04
N VAL A 304 -3.67 -27.19 -4.71
CA VAL A 304 -3.80 -25.82 -4.20
C VAL A 304 -5.26 -25.48 -3.89
N VAL A 305 -6.20 -25.85 -4.77
CA VAL A 305 -7.63 -25.60 -4.52
C VAL A 305 -8.17 -26.48 -3.38
N SER A 306 -7.72 -27.74 -3.26
CA SER A 306 -8.09 -28.60 -2.14
C SER A 306 -7.62 -28.04 -0.79
N VAL A 307 -6.40 -27.49 -0.73
CA VAL A 307 -5.90 -26.80 0.47
C VAL A 307 -6.68 -25.52 0.75
N TYR A 308 -7.06 -24.75 -0.28
CA TYR A 308 -7.96 -23.61 -0.10
C TYR A 308 -9.31 -24.03 0.48
N GLN A 309 -9.92 -25.11 -0.01
CA GLN A 309 -11.17 -25.66 0.52
C GLN A 309 -11.02 -26.06 1.99
N TYR A 310 -9.94 -26.76 2.34
CA TYR A 310 -9.62 -27.11 3.72
C TYR A 310 -9.55 -25.88 4.63
N MET A 311 -8.82 -24.83 4.23
CA MET A 311 -8.75 -23.57 4.98
C MET A 311 -10.13 -22.95 5.17
N ARG A 312 -10.98 -22.98 4.15
CA ARG A 312 -12.34 -22.43 4.21
C ARG A 312 -13.25 -23.22 5.15
N LEU A 313 -13.12 -24.56 5.20
CA LEU A 313 -13.87 -25.40 6.15
C LEU A 313 -13.45 -25.15 7.60
N LEU A 314 -12.18 -24.84 7.85
CA LEU A 314 -11.70 -24.40 9.16
C LEU A 314 -12.17 -22.98 9.53
N GLY A 315 -12.78 -22.23 8.60
CA GLY A 315 -13.27 -20.88 8.86
C GLY A 315 -12.30 -19.75 8.53
N TYR A 316 -11.18 -20.00 7.82
CA TYR A 316 -10.28 -18.92 7.38
C TYR A 316 -10.99 -17.94 6.47
N PRO A 317 -10.92 -16.61 6.68
CA PRO A 317 -11.60 -15.67 5.80
C PRO A 317 -11.06 -15.73 4.37
N ALA A 318 -11.93 -15.90 3.38
CA ALA A 318 -11.53 -16.01 1.97
C ALA A 318 -10.78 -14.75 1.46
N SER A 319 -11.13 -13.58 1.99
CA SER A 319 -10.46 -12.31 1.72
C SER A 319 -9.00 -12.26 2.18
N LYS A 320 -8.59 -13.17 3.08
CA LYS A 320 -7.24 -13.27 3.64
C LYS A 320 -6.35 -14.31 2.95
N ILE A 321 -6.90 -15.02 1.95
CA ILE A 321 -6.18 -16.03 1.18
C ILE A 321 -6.04 -15.57 -0.26
N SER A 322 -4.81 -15.59 -0.79
CA SER A 322 -4.55 -15.38 -2.22
C SER A 322 -3.78 -16.56 -2.79
N ILE A 323 -4.12 -16.93 -4.02
CA ILE A 323 -3.46 -18.01 -4.75
C ILE A 323 -2.59 -17.38 -5.84
N LEU A 324 -1.31 -17.72 -5.83
CA LEU A 324 -0.31 -17.22 -6.76
C LEU A 324 0.25 -18.34 -7.62
N SER A 325 0.64 -17.99 -8.84
CA SER A 325 1.45 -18.87 -9.68
C SER A 325 2.52 -18.09 -10.43
N THR A 326 3.58 -18.77 -10.84
CA THR A 326 4.61 -18.21 -11.71
C THR A 326 4.12 -18.03 -13.16
N TYR A 327 3.11 -18.80 -13.60
CA TYR A 327 2.66 -18.78 -15.00
C TYR A 327 1.21 -18.32 -15.18
N ASN A 328 0.95 -17.58 -16.27
CA ASN A 328 -0.42 -17.18 -16.63
C ASN A 328 -1.32 -18.38 -16.96
N GLY A 329 -0.78 -19.40 -17.61
CA GLY A 329 -1.51 -20.63 -17.95
C GLY A 329 -2.08 -21.30 -16.70
N GLN A 330 -1.23 -21.49 -15.69
CA GLN A 330 -1.63 -22.04 -14.40
C GLN A 330 -2.60 -21.14 -13.64
N LYS A 331 -2.41 -19.81 -13.65
CA LYS A 331 -3.38 -18.88 -13.06
C LYS A 331 -4.78 -19.07 -13.65
N HIS A 332 -4.89 -19.26 -14.97
CA HIS A 332 -6.17 -19.56 -15.60
C HIS A 332 -6.73 -20.92 -15.17
N LEU A 333 -5.89 -21.96 -15.18
CA LEU A 333 -6.31 -23.30 -14.73
C LEU A 333 -6.82 -23.30 -13.28
N ILE A 334 -6.07 -22.70 -12.35
CA ILE A 334 -6.48 -22.57 -10.94
C ILE A 334 -7.82 -21.84 -10.85
N ARG A 335 -8.01 -20.75 -11.60
CA ARG A 335 -9.27 -20.02 -11.59
C ARG A 335 -10.42 -20.89 -12.08
N ASP A 336 -10.20 -21.69 -13.12
CA ASP A 336 -11.23 -22.59 -13.66
C ASP A 336 -11.58 -23.70 -12.63
N VAL A 337 -10.58 -24.24 -11.92
CA VAL A 337 -10.79 -25.21 -10.83
C VAL A 337 -11.53 -24.59 -9.64
N VAL A 338 -11.16 -23.38 -9.22
CA VAL A 338 -11.86 -22.62 -8.16
C VAL A 338 -13.32 -22.37 -8.56
N GLU A 339 -13.57 -22.00 -9.81
CA GLU A 339 -14.92 -21.69 -10.26
C GLU A 339 -15.80 -22.93 -10.34
N LYS A 340 -15.22 -24.06 -10.74
CA LYS A 340 -15.92 -25.36 -10.78
C LYS A 340 -16.18 -25.95 -9.40
N ARG A 341 -15.24 -25.83 -8.45
CA ARG A 341 -15.29 -26.53 -7.15
C ARG A 341 -15.72 -25.67 -5.95
N CYS A 342 -15.54 -24.35 -6.02
CA CYS A 342 -15.66 -23.47 -4.83
C CYS A 342 -16.68 -22.34 -5.00
N ALA A 343 -16.66 -21.62 -6.13
CA ALA A 343 -17.27 -20.30 -6.21
C ALA A 343 -18.79 -20.26 -5.99
N GLY A 344 -19.52 -21.26 -6.47
CA GLY A 344 -20.96 -21.40 -6.25
C GLY A 344 -21.34 -21.98 -4.89
N HIS A 345 -20.36 -22.39 -4.08
CA HIS A 345 -20.60 -23.12 -2.84
C HIS A 345 -20.54 -22.18 -1.62
N PRO A 346 -21.59 -22.13 -0.77
CA PRO A 346 -21.67 -21.20 0.38
C PRO A 346 -20.48 -21.27 1.35
N TRP A 347 -19.95 -22.47 1.57
CA TRP A 347 -18.84 -22.70 2.49
C TRP A 347 -17.48 -22.20 1.97
N PHE A 348 -17.23 -22.29 0.67
CA PHE A 348 -15.91 -22.01 0.11
C PHE A 348 -15.77 -20.58 -0.39
N GLY A 349 -16.70 -20.09 -1.20
CA GLY A 349 -16.57 -18.79 -1.87
C GLY A 349 -15.31 -18.68 -2.76
N ARG A 350 -14.89 -17.45 -3.07
CA ARG A 350 -13.69 -17.18 -3.89
C ARG A 350 -12.54 -16.63 -3.04
N PRO A 351 -11.28 -17.03 -3.31
CA PRO A 351 -10.13 -16.39 -2.68
C PRO A 351 -10.07 -14.91 -3.07
N SER A 352 -9.40 -14.11 -2.25
CA SER A 352 -9.20 -12.66 -2.49
C SER A 352 -8.67 -12.38 -3.90
N LYS A 353 -7.70 -13.19 -4.36
CA LYS A 353 -7.11 -13.06 -5.68
C LYS A 353 -6.49 -14.36 -6.17
N VAL A 354 -6.62 -14.62 -7.47
CA VAL A 354 -5.82 -15.60 -8.22
C VAL A 354 -4.98 -14.84 -9.24
N ALA A 355 -3.67 -14.74 -9.02
CA ALA A 355 -2.79 -13.88 -9.82
C ALA A 355 -1.42 -14.53 -10.09
N THR A 356 -0.67 -13.95 -11.04
CA THR A 356 0.75 -14.30 -11.17
C THR A 356 1.59 -13.56 -10.15
N VAL A 357 2.73 -14.12 -9.76
CA VAL A 357 3.71 -13.45 -8.86
C VAL A 357 4.05 -12.05 -9.38
N ASP A 358 4.38 -11.93 -10.67
CA ASP A 358 4.74 -10.66 -11.31
C ASP A 358 3.61 -9.60 -11.23
N LYS A 359 2.32 -10.01 -11.26
CA LYS A 359 1.18 -9.08 -11.13
C LYS A 359 0.77 -8.81 -9.68
N PHE A 360 1.39 -9.48 -8.71
CA PHE A 360 1.13 -9.36 -7.29
C PHE A 360 2.27 -8.60 -6.56
N GLN A 361 3.19 -8.00 -7.31
CA GLN A 361 4.19 -7.10 -6.77
C GLN A 361 3.54 -5.89 -6.08
N GLY A 362 4.18 -5.41 -5.01
CA GLY A 362 3.61 -4.38 -4.11
C GLY A 362 2.47 -4.87 -3.21
N GLN A 363 1.77 -5.96 -3.57
CA GLN A 363 0.65 -6.52 -2.82
C GLN A 363 1.09 -7.58 -1.80
N GLN A 364 0.20 -7.87 -0.86
CA GLN A 364 0.41 -8.87 0.19
C GLN A 364 -0.92 -9.47 0.64
N ASN A 365 -0.89 -10.68 1.18
CA ASN A 365 -2.03 -11.23 1.91
C ASN A 365 -1.55 -12.05 3.12
N ASP A 366 -2.47 -12.37 4.03
CA ASP A 366 -2.14 -13.10 5.25
C ASP A 366 -1.66 -14.52 4.91
N TYR A 367 -2.36 -15.19 3.98
CA TYR A 367 -2.02 -16.53 3.52
C TYR A 367 -1.86 -16.59 2.00
N ILE A 368 -0.74 -17.16 1.55
CA ILE A 368 -0.41 -17.36 0.14
C ILE A 368 -0.27 -18.85 -0.16
N LEU A 369 -1.03 -19.32 -1.15
CA LEU A 369 -0.83 -20.62 -1.78
C LEU A 369 -0.11 -20.39 -3.11
N LEU A 370 1.08 -20.94 -3.30
CA LEU A 370 1.95 -20.66 -4.44
C LEU A 370 2.20 -21.93 -5.26
N SER A 371 1.82 -21.93 -6.55
CA SER A 371 2.14 -23.01 -7.50
C SER A 371 3.32 -22.64 -8.40
N LEU A 372 4.35 -23.49 -8.44
CA LEU A 372 5.58 -23.30 -9.22
C LEU A 372 5.52 -23.89 -10.64
N VAL A 373 4.57 -24.81 -10.87
CA VAL A 373 4.15 -25.38 -12.16
C VAL A 373 5.14 -26.34 -12.80
N ARG A 374 6.40 -25.92 -12.92
CA ARG A 374 7.38 -26.57 -13.78
C ARG A 374 7.84 -27.92 -13.21
N THR A 375 7.99 -28.89 -14.10
CA THR A 375 8.54 -30.22 -13.79
C THR A 375 9.73 -30.60 -14.69
N ARG A 376 9.95 -29.89 -15.81
CA ARG A 376 11.05 -30.18 -16.75
C ARG A 376 12.22 -29.22 -16.66
N MET A 377 11.94 -27.92 -16.59
CA MET A 377 12.96 -26.85 -16.50
C MET A 377 12.48 -25.76 -15.56
N VAL A 378 13.37 -25.25 -14.70
CA VAL A 378 13.05 -24.21 -13.70
C VAL A 378 12.38 -22.98 -14.31
N GLY A 379 12.74 -22.62 -15.55
CA GLY A 379 12.16 -21.50 -16.26
C GLY A 379 12.53 -20.15 -15.65
N HIS A 380 11.62 -19.18 -15.73
CA HIS A 380 11.86 -17.80 -15.28
C HIS A 380 11.94 -17.61 -13.76
N LEU A 381 11.63 -18.63 -12.96
CA LEU A 381 11.85 -18.57 -11.51
C LEU A 381 13.34 -18.63 -11.14
N ARG A 382 14.21 -19.07 -12.08
CA ARG A 382 15.67 -19.00 -11.93
C ARG A 382 16.18 -17.56 -11.68
N ASP A 383 15.39 -16.56 -12.09
CA ASP A 383 15.62 -15.18 -11.69
C ASP A 383 15.32 -15.01 -10.19
N VAL A 384 16.39 -14.88 -9.39
CA VAL A 384 16.32 -14.68 -7.93
C VAL A 384 15.37 -13.55 -7.54
N ARG A 385 15.24 -12.51 -8.37
CA ARG A 385 14.32 -11.40 -8.11
C ARG A 385 12.87 -11.86 -8.04
N ARG A 386 12.50 -12.80 -8.92
CA ARG A 386 11.16 -13.41 -8.94
C ARG A 386 10.94 -14.33 -7.75
N LEU A 387 11.97 -15.08 -7.34
CA LEU A 387 11.94 -15.89 -6.12
C LEU A 387 11.71 -15.00 -4.88
N VAL A 388 12.49 -13.93 -4.72
CA VAL A 388 12.34 -12.98 -3.60
C VAL A 388 10.94 -12.39 -3.54
N VAL A 389 10.37 -11.98 -4.69
CA VAL A 389 8.98 -11.50 -4.74
C VAL A 389 8.02 -12.62 -4.33
N ALA A 390 8.16 -13.84 -4.85
CA ALA A 390 7.28 -14.96 -4.55
C ALA A 390 7.25 -15.31 -3.05
N MET A 391 8.42 -15.29 -2.40
CA MET A 391 8.58 -15.66 -0.98
C MET A 391 8.14 -14.56 -0.01
N SER A 392 8.03 -13.31 -0.49
CA SER A 392 7.70 -12.15 0.36
C SER A 392 6.23 -11.73 0.32
N ARG A 393 5.35 -12.43 -0.40
CA ARG A 393 3.92 -12.03 -0.53
C ARG A 393 3.06 -12.38 0.69
N ALA A 394 3.47 -13.37 1.48
CA ALA A 394 2.74 -13.84 2.65
C ALA A 394 3.11 -13.04 3.90
N ARG A 395 2.13 -12.79 4.78
CA ARG A 395 2.36 -12.22 6.11
C ARG A 395 2.43 -13.28 7.19
N LEU A 396 1.51 -14.24 7.17
CA LEU A 396 1.30 -15.23 8.23
C LEU A 396 1.48 -16.67 7.76
N GLY A 397 1.17 -16.99 6.49
CA GLY A 397 1.38 -18.34 5.97
C GLY A 397 1.74 -18.45 4.49
N LEU A 398 2.70 -19.31 4.16
CA LEU A 398 3.18 -19.54 2.79
C LEU A 398 3.29 -21.03 2.48
N TYR A 399 2.43 -21.53 1.60
CA TYR A 399 2.46 -22.94 1.18
C TYR A 399 2.80 -23.02 -0.31
N VAL A 400 3.94 -23.64 -0.62
CA VAL A 400 4.55 -23.67 -1.95
C VAL A 400 4.42 -25.06 -2.54
N PHE A 401 3.81 -25.19 -3.71
CA PHE A 401 3.58 -26.45 -4.41
C PHE A 401 4.48 -26.51 -5.64
N GLY A 402 5.24 -27.59 -5.81
CA GLY A 402 6.12 -27.74 -6.96
C GLY A 402 6.83 -29.08 -6.99
N ARG A 403 7.61 -29.33 -8.05
CA ARG A 403 8.46 -30.54 -8.16
C ARG A 403 9.78 -30.35 -7.42
N ARG A 404 9.95 -31.00 -6.26
CA ARG A 404 11.15 -30.92 -5.42
C ARG A 404 12.41 -31.17 -6.23
N SER A 405 12.47 -32.29 -6.95
CA SER A 405 13.65 -32.74 -7.68
C SER A 405 14.15 -31.73 -8.72
N LEU A 406 13.27 -30.88 -9.25
CA LEU A 406 13.64 -29.83 -10.21
C LEU A 406 14.26 -28.61 -9.53
N PHE A 407 13.64 -28.11 -8.46
CA PHE A 407 14.06 -26.85 -7.85
C PHE A 407 15.21 -27.01 -6.86
N GLU A 408 15.33 -28.17 -6.21
CA GLU A 408 16.44 -28.51 -5.30
C GLU A 408 17.79 -28.47 -6.02
N GLN A 409 17.82 -28.79 -7.31
CA GLN A 409 19.04 -28.80 -8.13
C GLN A 409 19.46 -27.40 -8.64
N CYS A 410 18.63 -26.36 -8.44
CA CYS A 410 18.90 -25.03 -8.97
C CYS A 410 19.78 -24.22 -8.01
N TYR A 411 21.06 -24.04 -8.37
CA TYR A 411 22.04 -23.32 -7.57
C TYR A 411 21.58 -21.91 -7.16
N GLU A 412 21.00 -21.14 -8.08
CA GLU A 412 20.56 -19.76 -7.79
C GLU A 412 19.43 -19.69 -6.76
N LEU A 413 18.65 -20.76 -6.59
CA LEU A 413 17.51 -20.81 -5.66
C LEU A 413 17.86 -21.49 -4.33
N GLN A 414 19.06 -22.06 -4.24
CA GLN A 414 19.54 -22.85 -3.11
C GLN A 414 19.38 -22.14 -1.76
N PRO A 415 19.67 -20.83 -1.59
CA PRO A 415 19.54 -20.19 -0.28
C PRO A 415 18.13 -20.23 0.32
N THR A 416 17.09 -20.17 -0.54
CA THR A 416 15.69 -20.31 -0.10
C THR A 416 15.29 -21.78 -0.01
N PHE A 417 15.63 -22.60 -1.00
CA PHE A 417 15.21 -24.01 -1.02
C PHE A 417 15.85 -24.84 0.09
N LEU A 418 17.08 -24.54 0.51
CA LEU A 418 17.68 -25.16 1.69
C LEU A 418 16.85 -24.91 2.95
N GLN A 419 16.23 -23.74 3.09
CA GLN A 419 15.35 -23.46 4.24
C GLN A 419 13.99 -24.15 4.10
N LEU A 420 13.41 -24.13 2.89
CA LEU A 420 12.14 -24.81 2.62
C LEU A 420 12.23 -26.33 2.85
N LEU A 421 13.35 -26.95 2.47
CA LEU A 421 13.58 -28.39 2.55
C LEU A 421 14.10 -28.86 3.92
N GLN A 422 14.24 -27.97 4.91
CA GLN A 422 14.43 -28.37 6.32
C GLN A 422 13.16 -28.96 6.95
N ARG A 423 12.00 -28.72 6.31
CA ARG A 423 10.68 -29.23 6.73
C ARG A 423 10.28 -30.42 5.86
N PRO A 424 9.33 -31.27 6.31
CA PRO A 424 8.78 -32.33 5.47
C PRO A 424 8.27 -31.77 4.15
N ASP A 425 8.49 -32.49 3.05
CA ASP A 425 8.01 -32.14 1.70
C ASP A 425 6.57 -32.62 1.43
N LYS A 426 5.96 -33.30 2.40
CA LYS A 426 4.53 -33.61 2.43
C LYS A 426 3.80 -32.64 3.34
N LEU A 427 2.65 -32.14 2.89
CA LEU A 427 1.83 -31.21 3.66
C LEU A 427 1.53 -31.79 5.05
N ALA A 428 1.89 -31.06 6.11
CA ALA A 428 1.72 -31.48 7.49
C ALA A 428 0.52 -30.76 8.12
N LEU A 429 -0.56 -31.50 8.40
CA LEU A 429 -1.81 -30.96 8.94
C LEU A 429 -2.03 -31.37 10.39
N VAL A 430 -2.69 -30.50 11.17
CA VAL A 430 -3.15 -30.79 12.53
C VAL A 430 -4.67 -30.95 12.48
N LEU A 431 -5.12 -32.18 12.21
CA LEU A 431 -6.54 -32.47 11.96
C LEU A 431 -7.43 -32.39 13.21
N ASP A 432 -6.82 -32.28 14.40
CA ASP A 432 -7.53 -32.10 15.67
C ASP A 432 -7.93 -30.62 15.89
N GLU A 433 -7.44 -29.69 15.07
CA GLU A 433 -7.87 -28.29 15.07
C GLU A 433 -9.03 -28.09 14.08
N TYR A 434 -10.23 -27.83 14.60
CA TYR A 434 -11.46 -27.73 13.79
C TYR A 434 -11.89 -26.29 13.46
N SER A 435 -11.21 -25.27 14.00
CA SER A 435 -11.61 -23.87 13.82
C SER A 435 -10.42 -22.92 13.77
N HIS A 436 -10.57 -21.86 12.97
CA HIS A 436 -9.71 -20.69 12.93
C HIS A 436 -10.34 -19.53 13.72
N PRO A 437 -9.58 -18.78 14.53
CA PRO A 437 -8.13 -18.89 14.78
C PRO A 437 -7.75 -20.00 15.78
N THR A 438 -6.45 -20.32 15.87
CA THR A 438 -5.88 -21.21 16.91
C THR A 438 -5.09 -20.39 17.93
N HIS A 439 -5.02 -20.89 19.17
CA HIS A 439 -4.16 -20.35 20.23
C HIS A 439 -2.78 -21.04 20.28
N ARG A 440 -2.57 -22.07 19.46
CA ARG A 440 -1.28 -22.76 19.36
C ARG A 440 -0.20 -21.79 18.90
N ARG A 441 0.99 -21.89 19.49
CA ARG A 441 2.16 -21.09 19.11
C ARG A 441 2.82 -21.65 17.85
N VAL A 442 3.52 -20.82 17.07
CA VAL A 442 4.17 -21.23 15.81
C VAL A 442 5.20 -22.36 16.01
N GLU A 443 5.85 -22.41 17.18
CA GLU A 443 6.86 -23.42 17.49
C GLU A 443 6.26 -24.81 17.79
N ASP A 444 4.98 -24.87 18.15
CA ASP A 444 4.28 -26.12 18.45
C ASP A 444 3.68 -26.70 17.16
N ILE A 445 4.23 -27.82 16.70
CA ILE A 445 3.80 -28.51 15.47
C ILE A 445 2.52 -29.32 15.66
N GLY A 446 2.02 -29.47 16.90
CA GLY A 446 0.86 -30.28 17.24
C GLY A 446 1.00 -31.75 16.83
N ARG A 447 -0.13 -32.46 16.78
CA ARG A 447 -0.19 -33.84 16.28
C ARG A 447 -0.24 -33.86 14.75
N ALA A 448 0.90 -33.54 14.14
CA ALA A 448 1.03 -33.42 12.69
C ALA A 448 0.80 -34.76 11.96
N GLN A 449 -0.08 -34.75 10.96
CA GLN A 449 -0.30 -35.85 10.03
C GLN A 449 0.17 -35.44 8.63
N LEU A 450 0.98 -36.29 8.00
CA LEU A 450 1.51 -36.04 6.66
C LEU A 450 0.50 -36.48 5.60
N VAL A 451 0.09 -35.55 4.74
CA VAL A 451 -0.82 -35.83 3.63
C VAL A 451 -0.09 -36.60 2.55
N GLY A 452 -0.70 -37.66 2.06
CA GLY A 452 -0.10 -38.65 1.16
C GLY A 452 0.04 -38.17 -0.29
N GLY A 453 -0.64 -37.07 -0.64
CA GLY A 453 -0.72 -36.52 -1.99
C GLY A 453 -2.08 -35.87 -2.23
N LEU A 454 -2.38 -35.54 -3.48
CA LEU A 454 -3.62 -34.87 -3.88
C LEU A 454 -4.88 -35.68 -3.50
N GLU A 455 -4.90 -36.99 -3.77
CA GLU A 455 -6.06 -37.85 -3.49
C GLU A 455 -6.36 -37.92 -1.99
N HIS A 456 -5.32 -38.07 -1.15
CA HIS A 456 -5.48 -38.04 0.30
C HIS A 456 -5.96 -36.66 0.77
N MET A 457 -5.47 -35.56 0.20
CA MET A 457 -5.98 -34.22 0.52
C MET A 457 -7.47 -34.07 0.17
N ALA A 458 -7.88 -34.52 -1.01
CA ALA A 458 -9.27 -34.47 -1.45
C ALA A 458 -10.18 -35.30 -0.53
N TYR A 459 -9.71 -36.47 -0.07
CA TYR A 459 -10.39 -37.29 0.93
C TYR A 459 -10.61 -36.53 2.25
N ILE A 460 -9.55 -35.90 2.79
CA ILE A 460 -9.64 -35.09 4.02
C ILE A 460 -10.68 -33.98 3.89
N VAL A 461 -10.67 -33.25 2.76
CA VAL A 461 -11.65 -32.18 2.49
C VAL A 461 -13.07 -32.74 2.44
N SER A 462 -13.28 -33.87 1.76
CA SER A 462 -14.59 -34.50 1.66
C SER A 462 -15.12 -34.99 3.01
N GLU A 463 -14.25 -35.55 3.86
CA GLU A 463 -14.60 -36.02 5.19
C GLU A 463 -14.98 -34.85 6.11
N MET A 464 -14.16 -33.79 6.14
CA MET A 464 -14.47 -32.58 6.90
C MET A 464 -15.74 -31.91 6.42
N PHE A 465 -15.94 -31.83 5.11
CA PHE A 465 -17.14 -31.24 4.54
C PHE A 465 -18.42 -32.01 4.96
N SER A 466 -18.37 -33.33 4.93
CA SER A 466 -19.48 -34.19 5.40
C SER A 466 -19.79 -33.95 6.88
N LYS A 467 -18.76 -33.80 7.72
CA LYS A 467 -18.91 -33.45 9.14
C LYS A 467 -19.55 -32.06 9.34
N CYS A 468 -19.11 -31.06 8.58
CA CYS A 468 -19.68 -29.71 8.63
C CYS A 468 -21.17 -29.67 8.25
N ILE A 469 -21.57 -30.42 7.21
CA ILE A 469 -22.99 -30.55 6.82
C ILE A 469 -23.78 -31.23 7.94
N HIS A 470 -23.26 -32.32 8.49
CA HIS A 470 -23.98 -33.07 9.53
C HIS A 470 -24.23 -32.21 10.77
N MET A 471 -23.25 -31.42 11.20
CA MET A 471 -23.41 -30.48 12.32
C MET A 471 -24.47 -29.40 12.06
N GLN A 472 -24.60 -28.90 10.82
CA GLN A 472 -25.66 -27.95 10.47
C GLN A 472 -27.06 -28.56 10.37
N SER A 473 -27.17 -29.86 10.06
CA SER A 473 -28.47 -30.54 9.99
C SER A 473 -29.07 -30.88 11.36
N VAL A 474 -28.26 -30.82 12.41
CA VAL A 474 -28.63 -31.17 13.80
C VAL A 474 -28.84 -29.90 14.67
N SER A 475 -28.40 -28.74 14.20
CA SER A 475 -28.62 -27.41 14.78
C SER A 475 -29.81 -26.71 14.15
#